data_AF-A0A433C947-F1
#
_entry.id   AF-A0A433C947-F1
#
_cell.length_a   1.000
_cell.length_b   1.000
_cell.length_c   1.000
_cell.angle_alpha   90.00
_cell.angle_beta   90.00
_cell.angle_gamma   90.00
#
_symmetry.space_group_name_H-M   'P 1'
#
loop_
_entity.id
_entity.type
_entity.pdbx_description
1 polymer ?
#
loop_
_entity_poly.entity_id
_entity_poly.type
_entity_poly.pdbx_seq_one_letter_code
_entity_poly.pdbx_strand_id
1 'polypeptide(L)'
;MLYSLLLAFLMMTLGGLGFWIVEPGVHTFWDGLWLAFTTAATVGYGDIVPTTHWSKAFAVAVVLLGLAVLSLVTASVAAMLVEVDEREMDDAVLKEIRHLRADLHAMQAELHALRQETRASRPG
;
A
#
# COMPACT_ATOMS: atom_id res chain seq x y z
N MET A 1 2.04 1.02 6.30
CA MET A 1 3.24 1.32 5.49
C MET A 1 4.51 1.42 6.33
N LEU A 2 4.62 2.32 7.33
CA LEU A 2 5.88 2.48 8.09
C LEU A 2 6.34 1.17 8.79
N TYR A 3 5.42 0.45 9.43
CA TYR A 3 5.74 -0.83 10.09
C TYR A 3 6.21 -1.93 9.13
N SER A 4 5.60 -2.04 7.93
CA SER A 4 6.02 -3.02 6.93
C SER A 4 7.38 -2.68 6.32
N LEU A 5 7.71 -1.39 6.17
CA LEU A 5 9.03 -0.94 5.75
C LEU A 5 10.12 -1.16 6.81
N LEU A 6 9.82 -0.87 8.09
CA LEU A 6 10.74 -1.12 9.20
C LEU A 6 11.00 -2.63 9.37
N LEU A 7 9.95 -3.46 9.26
CA LEU A 7 10.09 -4.91 9.28
C LEU A 7 10.96 -5.41 8.12
N ALA A 8 10.77 -4.88 6.92
CA ALA A 8 11.58 -5.21 5.75
C ALA A 8 13.06 -4.85 5.95
N PHE A 9 13.33 -3.65 6.48
CA PHE A 9 14.69 -3.20 6.78
C PHE A 9 15.35 -4.06 7.87
N LEU A 10 14.61 -4.37 8.94
CA LEU A 10 15.09 -5.24 10.01
C LEU A 10 15.38 -6.65 9.49
N MET A 11 14.50 -7.22 8.68
CA MET A 11 14.71 -8.53 8.08
C MET A 11 15.93 -8.54 7.15
N MET A 12 16.12 -7.48 6.36
CA MET A 12 17.27 -7.37 5.45
C MET A 12 18.59 -7.29 6.22
N THR A 13 18.66 -6.46 7.26
CA THR A 13 19.85 -6.34 8.12
C THR A 13 20.15 -7.63 8.89
N LEU A 14 19.13 -8.30 9.43
CA LEU A 14 19.27 -9.60 10.09
C LEU A 14 19.70 -10.70 9.11
N GLY A 15 19.15 -10.71 7.90
CA GLY A 15 19.54 -11.62 6.82
C GLY A 15 21.00 -11.43 6.43
N GLY A 16 21.43 -10.18 6.23
CA GLY A 16 22.81 -9.85 5.90
C GLY A 16 23.79 -10.20 7.02
N LEU A 17 23.43 -9.93 8.27
CA LEU A 17 24.21 -10.33 9.44
C LEU A 17 24.30 -11.86 9.56
N GLY A 18 23.19 -12.56 9.31
CA GLY A 18 23.13 -14.02 9.32
C GLY A 18 24.06 -14.63 8.27
N PHE A 19 24.03 -14.12 7.03
CA PHE A 19 24.96 -14.56 6.00
C PHE A 19 26.42 -14.25 6.32
N TRP A 20 26.72 -13.08 6.87
CA TRP A 20 28.09 -12.73 7.28
C TRP A 20 28.67 -13.68 8.35
N ILE A 21 27.84 -14.19 9.26
CA ILE A 21 28.27 -15.11 10.31
C ILE A 21 28.33 -16.56 9.81
N VAL A 22 27.37 -16.97 8.99
CA VAL A 22 27.17 -18.39 8.60
C VAL A 22 27.94 -18.76 7.34
N GLU A 23 28.21 -17.81 6.44
CA GLU A 23 28.91 -18.07 5.18
C GLU A 23 30.37 -17.59 5.22
N PRO A 24 31.35 -18.51 5.20
CA PRO A 24 32.78 -18.14 5.25
C PRO A 24 33.27 -17.33 4.04
N GLY A 25 32.60 -17.46 2.89
CA GLY A 25 32.90 -16.71 1.67
C GLY A 25 32.43 -15.25 1.70
N VAL A 26 31.68 -14.85 2.73
CA VAL A 26 31.21 -13.47 2.93
C VAL A 26 32.20 -12.75 3.86
N HIS A 27 33.08 -11.93 3.30
CA HIS A 27 34.14 -11.28 4.07
C HIS A 27 33.70 -9.97 4.73
N THR A 28 32.71 -9.27 4.16
CA THR A 28 32.19 -8.02 4.71
C THR A 28 30.69 -8.10 4.99
N PHE A 29 30.20 -7.25 5.90
CA PHE A 29 28.76 -7.11 6.14
C PHE A 29 27.99 -6.69 4.88
N TRP A 30 28.62 -5.90 3.99
CA TRP A 30 28.03 -5.51 2.71
C TRP A 30 27.85 -6.67 1.74
N ASP A 31 28.81 -7.60 1.69
CA ASP A 31 28.67 -8.83 0.90
C ASP A 31 27.51 -9.69 1.42
N GLY A 32 27.35 -9.75 2.75
CA GLY A 32 26.25 -10.47 3.40
C GLY A 32 24.90 -9.83 3.11
N LEU A 33 24.81 -8.50 3.19
CA LEU A 33 23.61 -7.75 2.87
C LEU A 33 23.24 -7.87 1.39
N TRP A 34 24.23 -7.86 0.49
CA TRP A 34 24.06 -8.08 -0.94
C TRP A 34 23.52 -9.49 -1.22
N LEU A 35 24.09 -10.51 -0.58
CA LEU A 35 23.60 -11.88 -0.69
C LEU A 35 22.16 -12.01 -0.17
N ALA A 36 21.85 -11.39 0.98
CA ALA A 36 20.50 -11.36 1.52
C ALA A 36 19.51 -10.68 0.56
N PHE A 37 19.90 -9.55 -0.02
CA PHE A 37 19.08 -8.78 -0.95
C PHE A 37 18.78 -9.55 -2.24
N THR A 38 19.81 -10.08 -2.90
CA THR A 38 19.67 -10.84 -4.15
C THR A 38 18.90 -12.14 -3.95
N THR A 39 19.04 -12.77 -2.78
CA THR A 39 18.28 -13.97 -2.39
C THR A 39 16.81 -13.63 -2.10
N ALA A 40 16.54 -12.59 -1.31
CA ALA A 40 15.18 -12.17 -0.96
C ALA A 40 14.39 -11.66 -2.17
N ALA A 41 15.08 -10.99 -3.11
CA ALA A 41 14.51 -10.55 -4.38
C ALA A 41 14.43 -11.66 -5.44
N THR A 42 14.83 -12.89 -5.09
CA THR A 42 14.89 -14.06 -5.99
C THR A 42 15.65 -13.82 -7.30
N VAL A 43 16.59 -12.88 -7.31
CA VAL A 43 17.43 -12.56 -8.48
C VAL A 43 18.56 -13.56 -8.60
N GLY A 44 19.30 -13.78 -7.50
CA GLY A 44 20.37 -14.78 -7.41
C GLY A 44 21.41 -14.69 -8.53
N TYR A 45 22.13 -13.57 -8.64
CA TYR A 45 23.18 -13.38 -9.67
C TYR A 45 24.24 -14.48 -9.69
N GLY A 46 24.48 -15.14 -8.55
CA GLY A 46 25.42 -16.25 -8.44
C GLY A 46 26.89 -15.81 -8.25
N ASP A 47 27.13 -14.52 -8.06
CA ASP A 47 28.41 -13.92 -7.70
C ASP A 47 28.84 -14.29 -6.28
N ILE A 48 27.90 -14.24 -5.33
CA ILE A 48 28.06 -14.74 -3.98
C ILE A 48 26.96 -15.77 -3.74
N VAL A 49 27.33 -16.95 -3.25
CA VAL A 49 26.38 -18.04 -3.01
C VAL A 49 26.69 -18.76 -1.70
N PRO A 50 25.66 -19.24 -0.98
CA PRO A 50 25.87 -20.06 0.21
C PRO A 50 26.55 -21.39 -0.15
N THR A 51 27.75 -21.61 0.37
CA THR A 51 28.54 -22.82 0.09
C THR A 51 28.31 -23.91 1.13
N THR A 52 28.05 -23.53 2.39
CA THR A 52 27.89 -24.47 3.52
C THR A 52 26.47 -25.04 3.62
N HIS A 53 26.32 -26.17 4.30
CA HIS A 53 24.99 -26.77 4.54
C HIS A 53 24.09 -25.85 5.37
N TRP A 54 24.65 -25.14 6.35
CA TRP A 54 23.92 -24.20 7.20
C TRP A 54 23.55 -22.91 6.49
N SER A 55 24.43 -22.35 5.66
CA SER A 55 24.09 -21.15 4.89
C SER A 55 23.03 -21.43 3.83
N LYS A 56 23.00 -22.63 3.24
CA LYS A 56 21.93 -23.06 2.32
C LYS A 56 20.59 -23.19 3.03
N ALA A 57 20.55 -23.82 4.21
CA ALA A 57 19.33 -23.90 5.01
C ALA A 57 18.82 -22.51 5.42
N PHE A 58 19.74 -21.61 5.81
CA PHE A 58 19.42 -20.22 6.11
C PHE A 58 18.89 -19.48 4.87
N ALA A 59 19.48 -19.68 3.70
CA ALA A 59 19.02 -19.07 2.46
C ALA A 59 17.58 -19.46 2.11
N VAL A 60 17.17 -20.71 2.32
CA VAL A 60 15.77 -21.14 2.15
C VAL A 60 14.84 -20.34 3.06
N ALA A 61 15.20 -20.14 4.32
CA ALA A 61 14.42 -19.33 5.24
C ALA A 61 14.34 -17.86 4.78
N VAL A 62 15.46 -17.29 4.31
CA VAL A 62 15.52 -15.92 3.77
C VAL A 62 14.63 -15.76 2.54
N VAL A 63 14.57 -16.74 1.64
CA VAL A 63 13.66 -16.70 0.48
C VAL A 63 12.19 -16.67 0.93
N LEU A 64 11.79 -17.54 1.86
CA LEU A 64 10.42 -17.58 2.36
C LEU A 64 10.01 -16.26 3.04
N LEU A 65 10.89 -15.73 3.90
CA LEU A 65 10.69 -14.44 4.56
C LEU A 65 10.70 -13.27 3.56
N GLY A 66 11.60 -13.30 2.58
CA GLY A 66 11.73 -12.28 1.54
C GLY A 66 10.46 -12.16 0.71
N LEU A 67 9.89 -13.29 0.27
CA LEU A 67 8.62 -13.33 -0.44
C LEU A 67 7.45 -12.80 0.40
N ALA A 68 7.39 -13.16 1.69
CA ALA A 68 6.36 -12.66 2.61
C ALA A 68 6.44 -11.14 2.79
N VAL A 69 7.66 -10.61 2.96
CA VAL A 69 7.90 -9.17 3.12
C VAL A 69 7.60 -8.41 1.83
N LEU A 70 8.08 -8.88 0.67
CA LEU A 70 7.76 -8.27 -0.63
C LEU A 70 6.25 -8.22 -0.86
N SER A 71 5.53 -9.29 -0.52
CA SER A 71 4.08 -9.36 -0.63
C SER A 71 3.40 -8.33 0.28
N LEU A 72 3.86 -8.19 1.52
CA LEU A 72 3.30 -7.22 2.47
C LEU A 72 3.58 -5.76 2.08
N VAL A 73 4.78 -5.48 1.56
CA VAL A 73 5.13 -4.16 1.02
C VAL A 73 4.24 -3.84 -0.19
N THR A 74 4.08 -4.78 -1.11
CA THR A 74 3.21 -4.64 -2.28
C THR A 74 1.76 -4.40 -1.87
N ALA A 75 1.23 -5.18 -0.93
CA ALA A 75 -0.11 -4.99 -0.39
C ALA A 75 -0.27 -3.62 0.31
N SER A 76 0.76 -3.15 1.02
CA SER A 76 0.76 -1.83 1.66
C SER A 76 0.68 -0.70 0.63
N VAL A 77 1.40 -0.82 -0.48
CA VAL A 77 1.36 0.15 -1.58
C VAL A 77 0.01 0.12 -2.28
N ALA A 78 -0.53 -1.08 -2.56
CA ALA A 78 -1.86 -1.23 -3.14
C ALA A 78 -2.94 -0.61 -2.24
N ALA A 79 -2.90 -0.85 -0.93
CA ALA A 79 -3.83 -0.24 0.02
C ALA A 79 -3.75 1.29 0.03
N MET A 80 -2.54 1.87 -0.10
CA MET A 80 -2.39 3.32 -0.22
C MET A 80 -3.03 3.87 -1.50
N LEU A 81 -2.89 3.16 -2.63
CA LEU A 81 -3.53 3.57 -3.89
C LEU A 81 -5.06 3.49 -3.79
N VAL A 82 -5.59 2.43 -3.18
CA VAL A 82 -7.03 2.27 -2.94
C VAL A 82 -7.55 3.37 -2.02
N GLU A 83 -6.84 3.71 -0.94
CA GLU A 83 -7.25 4.78 -0.02
C GLU A 83 -7.30 6.16 -0.69
N VAL A 84 -6.41 6.41 -1.67
CA VAL A 84 -6.46 7.65 -2.46
C VAL A 84 -7.70 7.66 -3.37
N ASP A 85 -8.00 6.54 -4.03
CA ASP A 85 -9.16 6.40 -4.92
C ASP A 85 -10.50 6.49 -4.15
N GLU A 86 -10.58 5.86 -2.98
CA GLU A 86 -11.75 5.95 -2.09
C GLU A 86 -12.03 7.39 -1.63
N ARG A 87 -10.97 8.15 -1.29
CA ARG A 87 -11.13 9.56 -0.89
C ARG A 87 -11.63 10.43 -2.02
N GLU A 88 -11.16 10.21 -3.25
CA GLU A 88 -11.61 10.96 -4.43
C GLU A 88 -13.09 10.65 -4.75
N MET A 89 -13.50 9.38 -4.59
CA MET A 89 -14.89 8.96 -4.74
C MET A 89 -15.80 9.60 -3.69
N ASP A 90 -15.41 9.57 -2.40
CA ASP A 90 -16.19 10.16 -1.32
C ASP A 90 -16.40 11.66 -1.53
N ASP A 91 -15.37 12.38 -1.97
CA ASP A 91 -15.46 13.81 -2.29
C ASP A 91 -16.40 14.09 -3.47
N ALA A 92 -16.37 13.24 -4.50
CA ALA A 92 -17.27 13.32 -5.64
C ALA A 92 -18.74 13.06 -5.23
N VAL A 93 -18.99 12.01 -4.44
CA VAL A 93 -20.32 11.67 -3.91
C VAL A 93 -20.88 12.82 -3.06
N LEU A 94 -20.06 13.40 -2.18
CA LEU A 94 -20.48 14.54 -1.36
C LEU A 94 -20.81 15.78 -2.21
N LYS A 95 -20.08 16.00 -3.30
CA LYS A 95 -20.36 17.10 -4.23
C LYS A 95 -21.70 16.88 -4.95
N GLU A 96 -21.99 15.66 -5.36
CA GLU A 96 -23.26 15.30 -6.01
C GLU A 96 -24.45 15.42 -5.05
N ILE A 97 -24.33 14.95 -3.81
CA ILE A 97 -25.36 15.13 -2.77
C ILE A 97 -25.65 16.62 -2.54
N ARG A 98 -24.62 17.47 -2.48
CA ARG A 98 -24.80 18.93 -2.33
C ARG A 98 -25.50 19.54 -3.53
N HIS A 99 -25.16 19.12 -4.76
CA HIS A 99 -25.81 19.58 -5.98
C HIS A 99 -27.30 19.22 -5.99
N LEU A 100 -27.61 17.94 -5.79
CA LEU A 100 -28.99 17.44 -5.75
C LEU A 100 -29.82 18.15 -4.68
N ARG A 101 -29.24 18.40 -3.51
CA ARG A 101 -29.91 19.15 -2.43
C ARG A 101 -30.19 20.61 -2.84
N ALA A 102 -29.27 21.25 -3.55
CA ALA A 102 -29.47 22.60 -4.05
C ALA A 102 -30.62 22.66 -5.08
N ASP A 103 -30.67 21.70 -6.01
CA ASP A 103 -31.74 21.59 -7.01
C ASP A 103 -33.11 21.39 -6.35
N LEU A 104 -33.19 20.50 -5.35
CA LEU A 104 -34.42 20.29 -4.59
C LEU A 104 -34.88 21.56 -3.88
N HIS A 105 -33.96 22.32 -3.27
CA HIS A 105 -34.29 23.59 -2.64
C HIS A 105 -34.79 24.63 -3.65
N ALA A 106 -34.21 24.68 -4.85
CA ALA A 106 -34.67 25.56 -5.93
C ALA A 106 -36.09 25.20 -6.42
N MET A 107 -36.35 23.92 -6.69
CA MET A 107 -37.69 23.45 -7.10
C MET A 107 -38.74 23.72 -6.01
N GLN A 108 -38.40 23.51 -4.74
CA GLN A 108 -39.29 23.85 -3.62
C GLN A 108 -39.63 25.34 -3.60
N ALA A 109 -38.65 26.22 -3.79
CA ALA A 109 -38.87 27.67 -3.84
C ALA A 109 -39.79 28.09 -4.99
N GLU A 110 -39.62 27.50 -6.18
CA GLU A 110 -40.47 27.76 -7.35
C GLU A 110 -41.92 27.31 -7.12
N LEU A 111 -42.13 26.10 -6.56
CA LEU A 111 -43.47 25.63 -6.18
C LEU A 111 -44.14 26.53 -5.15
N HIS A 112 -43.37 27.10 -4.21
CA HIS A 112 -43.89 28.06 -3.23
C HIS A 112 -44.31 29.37 -3.89
N ALA A 113 -43.53 29.90 -4.83
CA ALA A 113 -43.87 31.10 -5.59
C ALA A 113 -45.16 30.89 -6.42
N LEU A 114 -45.23 29.80 -7.20
CA LEU A 114 -46.40 29.47 -8.01
C LEU A 114 -47.66 29.26 -7.16
N ARG A 115 -47.55 28.57 -6.01
CA ARG A 115 -48.69 28.42 -5.09
C ARG A 115 -49.21 29.75 -4.57
N GLN A 116 -48.35 30.75 -4.36
CA GLN A 116 -48.78 32.08 -3.93
C GLN A 116 -49.50 32.83 -5.05
N GLU A 117 -48.97 32.79 -6.27
CA GLU A 117 -49.61 33.41 -7.45
C GLU A 117 -50.99 32.82 -7.76
N THR A 118 -51.12 31.50 -7.73
CA THR A 118 -52.41 30.82 -7.95
C THR A 118 -53.41 31.14 -6.83
N ARG A 119 -52.95 31.39 -5.59
CA ARG A 119 -53.80 31.84 -4.49
C ARG A 119 -54.26 33.28 -4.65
N ALA A 120 -53.38 34.16 -5.16
CA ALA A 120 -53.70 35.55 -5.43
C ALA A 120 -54.61 35.74 -6.65
N SER A 121 -54.53 34.83 -7.62
CA SER A 121 -55.28 34.91 -8.88
C SER A 121 -56.64 34.19 -8.86
N ARG A 122 -57.02 33.51 -7.77
CA ARG A 122 -58.32 32.86 -7.65
C ARG A 122 -59.35 33.91 -7.19
N PRO A 123 -60.24 34.42 -8.07
CA PRO A 123 -61.31 35.32 -7.67
C PRO A 123 -62.32 34.51 -6.85
N GLY A 124 -62.75 35.08 -5.73
CA GLY A 124 -63.89 34.56 -4.96
C GLY A 124 -65.19 34.71 -5.72
#